data_AF-A0AAU2XDL0-F1
#
_entry.id   AF-A0AAU2XDL0-F1
#
_cell.length_a   1.000
_cell.length_b   1.000
_cell.length_c   1.000
_cell.angle_alpha   90.00
_cell.angle_beta   90.00
_cell.angle_gamma   90.00
#
_symmetry.space_group_name_H-M   'P 1'
#
loop_
_entity.id
_entity.type
_entity.pdbx_description
1 polymer ?
#
loop_
_entity_poly.entity_id
_entity_poly.type
_entity_poly.pdbx_seq_one_letter_code
_entity_poly.pdbx_strand_id
1 'polypeptide(L)'
;MATVENKTDGETAFHGVSTGDTTAVYGEGGAVGVRGDGATWHGVVGISVSKAGGAGVYGANKTGGPGIIGESATWMGVYGKTDSTTGGAGVMGEGVGGGPGVIGKSAHWHGVFGETAAVAATGAAGVWGKNTADGSGVVGQSVSGAGVFATSESGPAGVFDGDVRVQGDVEVSGDIRLQGGDLAELFETTPTPGALAAEPGTLMSLDGDGRVTPSGCAYDKRAVGVVAGAGAYRPGLILDAECGGDARPIAMVGKVYCRVDASFAAIEVGDLLTTSPTVGHAMKATDASRAFGAVVGKALAPMAEGTGLLPIVVTLR
;
A
#
# COMPACT_ATOMS: atom_id res chain seq x y z
N MET A 1 -10.94 69.52 -6.04
CA MET A 1 -10.32 68.55 -5.11
C MET A 1 -8.87 68.96 -4.93
N ALA A 2 -8.40 69.07 -3.68
CA ALA A 2 -7.01 69.41 -3.40
C ALA A 2 -6.18 68.11 -3.44
N THR A 3 -5.26 68.02 -4.40
CA THR A 3 -4.19 67.03 -4.39
C THR A 3 -3.03 67.58 -3.56
N VAL A 4 -2.48 66.75 -2.69
CA VAL A 4 -1.19 67.03 -2.03
C VAL A 4 -0.14 66.20 -2.76
N GLU A 5 0.80 66.87 -3.42
CA GLU A 5 1.95 66.25 -4.09
C GLU A 5 3.21 66.60 -3.31
N ASN A 6 4.01 65.59 -2.94
CA ASN A 6 5.32 65.78 -2.34
C ASN A 6 6.37 65.04 -3.18
N LYS A 7 7.39 65.76 -3.66
CA LYS A 7 8.44 65.26 -4.54
C LYS A 7 9.81 65.61 -3.96
N THR A 8 10.63 64.59 -3.75
CA THR A 8 11.99 64.71 -3.21
C THR A 8 12.99 64.05 -4.16
N ASP A 9 14.26 64.42 -4.06
CA ASP A 9 15.38 63.77 -4.74
C ASP A 9 16.37 63.25 -3.68
N GLY A 10 16.49 61.93 -3.54
CA GLY A 10 17.38 61.30 -2.55
C GLY A 10 16.89 61.29 -1.08
N GLU A 11 15.70 61.82 -0.77
CA GLU A 11 15.17 61.93 0.60
C GLU A 11 13.74 61.36 0.76
N THR A 12 13.28 61.17 2.00
CA THR A 12 11.94 60.64 2.32
C THR A 12 10.84 61.68 2.08
N ALA A 13 9.97 61.44 1.10
CA ALA A 13 8.84 62.33 0.78
C ALA A 13 7.71 62.30 1.83
N PHE A 14 7.54 61.20 2.56
CA PHE A 14 6.56 61.09 3.65
C PHE A 14 7.06 60.12 4.72
N HIS A 15 7.07 60.53 5.98
CA HIS A 15 7.48 59.71 7.12
C HIS A 15 6.39 59.73 8.20
N GLY A 16 5.54 58.69 8.21
CA GLY A 16 4.56 58.47 9.27
C GLY A 16 5.12 57.53 10.34
N VAL A 17 5.12 57.96 11.61
CA VAL A 17 5.57 57.16 12.75
C VAL A 17 4.42 57.07 13.76
N SER A 18 4.04 55.86 14.15
CA SER A 18 3.17 55.64 15.31
C SER A 18 3.95 54.86 16.38
N THR A 19 3.91 55.35 17.62
CA THR A 19 4.64 54.77 18.76
C THR A 19 3.75 53.90 19.66
N GLY A 20 2.48 53.68 19.28
CA GLY A 20 1.55 52.76 19.95
C GLY A 20 1.00 51.72 18.98
N ASP A 21 0.06 50.88 19.45
CA ASP A 21 -0.58 49.82 18.64
C ASP A 21 -1.61 50.39 17.64
N THR A 22 -1.21 51.36 16.82
CA THR A 22 -2.10 52.11 15.92
C THR A 22 -1.50 52.26 14.52
N THR A 23 -2.27 52.85 13.59
CA THR A 23 -1.89 52.95 12.18
C THR A 23 -1.02 54.18 11.93
N ALA A 24 0.19 53.99 11.38
CA ALA A 24 1.09 55.10 11.01
C ALA A 24 0.70 55.77 9.67
N VAL A 25 0.15 55.00 8.71
CA VAL A 25 -0.34 55.48 7.41
C VAL A 25 -1.61 54.72 7.03
N TYR A 26 -2.71 55.42 6.75
CA TYR A 26 -4.00 54.83 6.36
C TYR A 26 -4.44 55.42 5.00
N GLY A 27 -4.74 54.56 4.02
CA GLY A 27 -5.24 54.95 2.71
C GLY A 27 -6.51 54.18 2.34
N GLU A 28 -7.55 54.91 1.92
CA GLU A 28 -8.87 54.36 1.56
C GLU A 28 -9.31 54.92 0.21
N GLY A 29 -9.86 54.07 -0.65
CA GLY A 29 -10.34 54.47 -1.97
C GLY A 29 -11.22 53.40 -2.59
N GLY A 30 -12.15 53.81 -3.47
CA GLY A 30 -13.08 52.89 -4.14
C GLY A 30 -12.45 51.93 -5.17
N ALA A 31 -11.15 52.09 -5.45
CA ALA A 31 -10.38 51.22 -6.34
C ALA A 31 -9.03 50.81 -5.72
N VAL A 32 -8.17 51.78 -5.40
CA VAL A 32 -6.87 51.54 -4.74
C VAL A 32 -6.74 52.46 -3.52
N GLY A 33 -6.53 51.88 -2.34
CA GLY A 33 -6.32 52.63 -1.09
C GLY A 33 -4.87 53.12 -0.91
N VAL A 34 -3.89 52.25 -1.19
CA VAL A 34 -2.44 52.57 -1.18
C VAL A 34 -1.76 51.85 -2.35
N ARG A 35 -0.97 52.58 -3.14
CA ARG A 35 -0.16 52.04 -4.26
C ARG A 35 1.30 52.41 -4.04
N GLY A 36 2.19 51.43 -4.16
CA GLY A 36 3.63 51.65 -4.20
C GLY A 36 4.23 51.14 -5.50
N ASP A 37 4.89 52.00 -6.26
CA ASP A 37 5.56 51.67 -7.52
C ASP A 37 7.08 51.79 -7.35
N GLY A 38 7.82 50.71 -7.62
CA GLY A 38 9.27 50.69 -7.60
C GLY A 38 9.81 50.48 -9.02
N ALA A 39 10.47 51.49 -9.59
CA ALA A 39 10.99 51.39 -10.96
C ALA A 39 12.25 50.51 -11.07
N THR A 40 13.00 50.38 -9.97
CA THR A 40 14.24 49.60 -9.91
C THR A 40 14.22 48.53 -8.82
N TRP A 41 13.49 48.74 -7.71
CA TRP A 41 13.46 47.87 -6.53
C TRP A 41 12.02 47.64 -6.04
N HIS A 42 11.80 47.25 -4.78
CA HIS A 42 10.46 46.93 -4.26
C HIS A 42 9.49 48.14 -4.29
N GLY A 43 8.25 47.93 -4.78
CA GLY A 43 7.20 48.95 -4.73
C GLY A 43 6.58 49.13 -3.34
N VAL A 44 6.50 48.06 -2.54
CA VAL A 44 6.08 48.08 -1.13
C VAL A 44 6.92 47.06 -0.35
N VAL A 45 7.45 47.44 0.82
CA VAL A 45 8.21 46.55 1.72
C VAL A 45 7.54 46.56 3.09
N GLY A 46 7.14 45.39 3.58
CA GLY A 46 6.64 45.23 4.93
C GLY A 46 7.59 44.38 5.77
N ILE A 47 8.18 44.97 6.80
CA ILE A 47 9.13 44.32 7.72
C ILE A 47 8.52 44.33 9.11
N SER A 48 8.34 43.15 9.70
CA SER A 48 7.99 43.00 11.11
C SER A 48 9.22 42.55 11.89
N VAL A 49 9.55 43.26 12.98
CA VAL A 49 10.61 42.88 13.93
C VAL A 49 10.06 42.29 15.23
N SER A 50 8.75 42.04 15.28
CA SER A 50 8.07 41.53 16.46
C SER A 50 8.54 40.13 16.82
N LYS A 51 8.86 39.92 18.11
CA LYS A 51 9.20 38.60 18.68
C LYS A 51 7.99 37.86 19.26
N ALA A 52 6.81 38.49 19.23
CA ALA A 52 5.56 37.95 19.78
C ALA A 52 4.56 37.50 18.68
N GLY A 53 4.87 37.75 17.40
CA GLY A 53 4.01 37.43 16.24
C GLY A 53 3.73 38.63 15.32
N GLY A 54 3.07 38.39 14.18
CA GLY A 54 2.68 39.41 13.18
C GLY A 54 3.28 39.16 11.78
N ALA A 55 2.65 39.68 10.72
CA ALA A 55 3.13 39.55 9.34
C ALA A 55 3.82 40.85 8.89
N GLY A 56 4.91 40.74 8.12
CA GLY A 56 5.53 41.92 7.48
C GLY A 56 4.56 42.59 6.48
N VAL A 57 3.84 41.78 5.70
CA VAL A 57 2.75 42.22 4.80
C VAL A 57 1.56 41.28 5.03
N TYR A 58 0.37 41.83 5.30
CA TYR A 58 -0.87 41.08 5.47
C TYR A 58 -1.90 41.51 4.44
N GLY A 59 -2.25 40.60 3.52
CA GLY A 59 -3.33 40.80 2.56
C GLY A 59 -4.52 39.90 2.90
N ALA A 60 -5.71 40.49 3.04
CA ALA A 60 -6.93 39.75 3.37
C ALA A 60 -8.12 40.25 2.55
N ASN A 61 -8.93 39.32 2.06
CA ASN A 61 -10.20 39.58 1.41
C ASN A 61 -11.30 38.90 2.24
N LYS A 62 -12.35 39.65 2.61
CA LYS A 62 -13.44 39.18 3.50
C LYS A 62 -14.76 38.90 2.78
N THR A 63 -14.85 39.13 1.48
CA THR A 63 -16.11 39.13 0.72
C THR A 63 -16.08 38.30 -0.57
N GLY A 64 -14.89 37.89 -1.04
CA GLY A 64 -14.68 37.04 -2.22
C GLY A 64 -13.47 37.51 -3.04
N GLY A 65 -12.46 36.63 -3.20
CA GLY A 65 -11.22 36.90 -3.94
C GLY A 65 -9.96 36.51 -3.16
N PRO A 66 -8.78 36.45 -3.82
CA PRO A 66 -7.52 36.15 -3.15
C PRO A 66 -7.09 37.31 -2.22
N GLY A 67 -6.53 36.99 -1.05
CA GLY A 67 -5.97 37.99 -0.14
C GLY A 67 -4.65 38.58 -0.63
N ILE A 68 -3.86 37.80 -1.36
CA ILE A 68 -2.57 38.18 -1.99
C ILE A 68 -2.48 37.45 -3.35
N ILE A 69 -2.05 38.16 -4.39
CA ILE A 69 -1.67 37.58 -5.70
C ILE A 69 -0.20 37.91 -5.94
N GLY A 70 0.62 36.89 -6.23
CA GLY A 70 2.01 37.07 -6.67
C GLY A 70 2.17 36.58 -8.10
N GLU A 71 2.50 37.49 -9.02
CA GLU A 71 2.73 37.21 -10.44
C GLU A 71 4.16 37.59 -10.81
N SER A 72 4.82 36.75 -11.60
CA SER A 72 6.14 37.05 -12.16
C SER A 72 6.24 36.48 -13.56
N ALA A 73 6.70 37.29 -14.51
CA ALA A 73 6.82 36.89 -15.91
C ALA A 73 8.08 36.05 -16.18
N THR A 74 9.10 36.16 -15.33
CA THR A 74 10.43 35.58 -15.57
C THR A 74 10.97 34.80 -14.38
N TRP A 75 10.31 34.85 -13.21
CA TRP A 75 10.83 34.29 -11.96
C TRP A 75 9.71 33.77 -11.04
N MET A 76 9.96 33.61 -9.75
CA MET A 76 8.97 33.15 -8.77
C MET A 76 7.90 34.24 -8.49
N GLY A 77 6.62 33.91 -8.63
CA GLY A 77 5.50 34.80 -8.27
C GLY A 77 5.32 34.95 -6.76
N VAL A 78 5.51 33.86 -5.99
CA VAL A 78 5.52 33.85 -4.52
C VAL A 78 6.65 32.92 -4.07
N TYR A 79 7.52 33.40 -3.18
CA TYR A 79 8.61 32.62 -2.58
C TYR A 79 8.46 32.62 -1.07
N GLY A 80 8.31 31.44 -0.49
CA GLY A 80 8.28 31.25 0.96
C GLY A 80 9.46 30.42 1.43
N LYS A 81 10.25 30.97 2.36
CA LYS A 81 11.45 30.36 2.93
C LYS A 81 11.40 30.46 4.44
N THR A 82 11.80 29.42 5.13
CA THR A 82 12.06 29.44 6.58
C THR A 82 13.47 28.93 6.84
N ASP A 83 14.21 29.65 7.68
CA ASP A 83 15.52 29.24 8.18
C ASP A 83 15.43 28.60 9.58
N SER A 84 14.21 28.32 10.06
CA SER A 84 13.96 27.75 11.38
C SER A 84 14.51 26.32 11.49
N THR A 85 15.32 26.06 12.52
CA THR A 85 15.87 24.74 12.84
C THR A 85 14.99 23.94 13.80
N THR A 86 13.90 24.51 14.30
CA THR A 86 12.95 23.88 15.24
C THR A 86 11.58 23.63 14.62
N GLY A 87 11.45 23.78 13.29
CA GLY A 87 10.22 23.53 12.52
C GLY A 87 9.58 24.77 11.88
N GLY A 88 8.55 24.55 11.07
CA GLY A 88 7.84 25.57 10.29
C GLY A 88 7.89 25.28 8.78
N ALA A 89 6.84 25.61 8.03
CA ALA A 89 6.80 25.48 6.57
C ALA A 89 7.17 26.80 5.90
N GLY A 90 7.98 26.78 4.83
CA GLY A 90 8.27 27.98 4.03
C GLY A 90 7.02 28.55 3.35
N VAL A 91 6.08 27.68 2.98
CA VAL A 91 4.74 28.01 2.47
C VAL A 91 3.76 27.00 3.07
N MET A 92 2.63 27.47 3.61
CA MET A 92 1.51 26.63 4.06
C MET A 92 0.23 27.09 3.37
N GLY A 93 -0.47 26.15 2.73
CA GLY A 93 -1.83 26.37 2.24
C GLY A 93 -2.80 25.52 3.04
N GLU A 94 -3.85 26.14 3.59
CA GLU A 94 -4.86 25.48 4.42
C GLU A 94 -6.26 25.75 3.86
N GLY A 95 -7.04 24.69 3.67
CA GLY A 95 -8.45 24.77 3.26
C GLY A 95 -9.35 24.26 4.39
N VAL A 96 -10.11 25.15 5.02
CA VAL A 96 -10.92 24.83 6.22
C VAL A 96 -12.31 24.30 5.86
N GLY A 97 -12.87 24.70 4.70
CA GLY A 97 -14.25 24.40 4.28
C GLY A 97 -14.41 23.30 3.22
N GLY A 98 -13.42 22.42 3.04
CA GLY A 98 -13.45 21.33 2.03
C GLY A 98 -12.75 21.62 0.70
N GLY A 99 -12.14 22.80 0.55
CA GLY A 99 -11.24 23.11 -0.57
C GLY A 99 -9.81 22.57 -0.32
N PRO A 100 -9.04 22.29 -1.37
CA PRO A 100 -7.63 21.89 -1.23
C PRO A 100 -6.80 23.02 -0.63
N GLY A 101 -5.89 22.70 0.31
CA GLY A 101 -4.96 23.68 0.87
C GLY A 101 -3.96 24.24 -0.15
N VAL A 102 -3.48 23.38 -1.07
CA VAL A 102 -2.55 23.76 -2.15
C VAL A 102 -2.97 23.05 -3.44
N ILE A 103 -2.98 23.77 -4.58
CA ILE A 103 -3.17 23.20 -5.91
C ILE A 103 -1.96 23.55 -6.78
N GLY A 104 -1.27 22.55 -7.29
CA GLY A 104 -0.24 22.72 -8.32
C GLY A 104 -0.75 22.34 -9.71
N LYS A 105 -0.68 23.26 -10.68
CA LYS A 105 -1.09 23.04 -12.08
C LYS A 105 0.04 23.45 -13.01
N SER A 106 0.32 22.63 -14.01
CA SER A 106 1.28 22.97 -15.07
C SER A 106 0.80 22.38 -16.40
N ALA A 107 0.89 23.15 -17.48
CA ALA A 107 0.54 22.71 -18.83
C ALA A 107 1.69 21.98 -19.53
N HIS A 108 2.91 22.10 -19.02
CA HIS A 108 4.13 21.66 -19.70
C HIS A 108 5.11 20.93 -18.78
N TRP A 109 4.87 20.89 -17.47
CA TRP A 109 5.79 20.28 -16.50
C TRP A 109 5.10 19.75 -15.24
N HIS A 110 5.83 19.57 -14.12
CA HIS A 110 5.22 19.09 -12.88
C HIS A 110 4.25 20.12 -12.30
N GLY A 111 3.02 19.70 -11.97
CA GLY A 111 2.08 20.53 -11.21
C GLY A 111 2.58 20.79 -9.78
N VAL A 112 3.16 19.77 -9.14
CA VAL A 112 3.86 19.82 -7.84
C VAL A 112 5.13 19.00 -7.97
N PHE A 113 6.28 19.54 -7.55
CA PHE A 113 7.56 18.84 -7.50
C PHE A 113 8.06 18.83 -6.06
N GLY A 114 8.30 17.64 -5.52
CA GLY A 114 8.82 17.44 -4.17
C GLY A 114 10.14 16.68 -4.22
N GLU A 115 11.21 17.29 -3.74
CA GLU A 115 12.57 16.74 -3.72
C GLU A 115 13.14 16.83 -2.30
N THR A 116 13.92 15.82 -1.91
CA THR A 116 14.70 15.85 -0.68
C THR A 116 16.09 15.26 -0.93
N ALA A 117 17.12 15.97 -0.48
CA ALA A 117 18.51 15.52 -0.50
C ALA A 117 18.93 14.88 0.85
N ALA A 118 17.96 14.53 1.71
CA ALA A 118 18.22 13.99 3.03
C ALA A 118 18.98 12.66 2.96
N VAL A 119 20.10 12.58 3.68
CA VAL A 119 20.91 11.35 3.81
C VAL A 119 20.30 10.40 4.83
N ALA A 120 20.57 9.10 4.64
CA ALA A 120 19.99 7.96 5.34
C ALA A 120 20.08 8.04 6.89
N ALA A 121 19.13 8.73 7.51
CA ALA A 121 18.85 8.69 8.95
C ALA A 121 17.48 9.29 9.32
N THR A 122 16.81 10.03 8.43
CA THR A 122 15.64 10.86 8.80
C THR A 122 14.30 10.38 8.23
N GLY A 123 14.26 9.33 7.40
CA GLY A 123 13.01 8.85 6.81
C GLY A 123 12.30 9.88 5.92
N ALA A 124 13.05 10.80 5.32
CA ALA A 124 12.48 11.88 4.53
C ALA A 124 11.84 11.39 3.22
N ALA A 125 10.68 11.96 2.88
CA ALA A 125 10.02 11.76 1.59
C ALA A 125 9.97 13.09 0.82
N GLY A 126 10.21 13.05 -0.49
CA GLY A 126 10.02 14.24 -1.34
C GLY A 126 8.57 14.73 -1.36
N VAL A 127 7.61 13.80 -1.22
CA VAL A 127 6.18 14.07 -1.05
C VAL A 127 5.61 13.07 -0.03
N TRP A 128 4.84 13.56 0.95
CA TRP A 128 4.22 12.72 1.99
C TRP A 128 2.71 12.93 2.02
N GLY A 129 1.94 11.91 1.64
CA GLY A 129 0.48 11.91 1.74
C GLY A 129 0.00 11.17 2.99
N LYS A 130 -0.62 11.87 3.93
CA LYS A 130 -1.22 11.29 5.15
C LYS A 130 -2.70 11.65 5.22
N ASN A 131 -3.54 10.63 5.35
CA ASN A 131 -4.94 10.78 5.74
C ASN A 131 -5.11 10.20 7.16
N THR A 132 -5.70 10.97 8.08
CA THR A 132 -5.96 10.58 9.47
C THR A 132 -7.41 10.17 9.73
N ALA A 133 -8.21 10.11 8.67
CA ALA A 133 -9.62 9.73 8.67
C ALA A 133 -9.85 8.68 7.56
N ASP A 134 -11.09 8.53 7.12
CA ASP A 134 -11.45 7.63 6.03
C ASP A 134 -10.99 8.16 4.66
N GLY A 135 -10.68 7.25 3.74
CA GLY A 135 -10.30 7.55 2.36
C GLY A 135 -8.83 7.30 2.03
N SER A 136 -8.37 7.82 0.89
CA SER A 136 -7.01 7.58 0.40
C SER A 136 -6.02 8.63 0.90
N GLY A 137 -4.80 8.21 1.27
CA GLY A 137 -3.69 9.13 1.55
C GLY A 137 -3.13 9.81 0.29
N VAL A 138 -3.12 9.07 -0.83
CA VAL A 138 -2.69 9.54 -2.17
C VAL A 138 -3.59 8.89 -3.23
N VAL A 139 -3.95 9.64 -4.27
CA VAL A 139 -4.69 9.13 -5.45
C VAL A 139 -3.89 9.47 -6.71
N GLY A 140 -3.51 8.45 -7.48
CA GLY A 140 -2.88 8.59 -8.79
C GLY A 140 -3.86 8.24 -9.91
N GLN A 141 -4.16 9.19 -10.80
CA GLN A 141 -5.09 8.99 -11.91
C GLN A 141 -4.50 9.54 -13.19
N SER A 142 -4.60 8.77 -14.28
CA SER A 142 -4.16 9.17 -15.61
C SER A 142 -5.18 8.69 -16.65
N VAL A 143 -5.33 9.45 -17.74
CA VAL A 143 -6.28 9.13 -18.82
C VAL A 143 -5.74 8.04 -19.75
N SER A 144 -4.44 8.11 -20.07
CA SER A 144 -3.80 7.24 -21.08
C SER A 144 -2.44 6.69 -20.65
N GLY A 145 -1.94 7.07 -19.48
CA GLY A 145 -0.69 6.57 -18.91
C GLY A 145 -0.92 5.80 -17.60
N ALA A 146 0.17 5.49 -16.91
CA ALA A 146 0.07 4.92 -15.57
C ALA A 146 -0.47 5.96 -14.59
N GLY A 147 -1.45 5.57 -13.75
CA GLY A 147 -1.92 6.41 -12.64
C GLY A 147 -0.81 6.68 -11.61
N VAL A 148 0.08 5.68 -11.42
CA VAL A 148 1.31 5.77 -10.63
C VAL A 148 2.43 5.08 -11.40
N PHE A 149 3.54 5.78 -11.62
CA PHE A 149 4.77 5.22 -12.17
C PHE A 149 5.89 5.36 -11.13
N ALA A 150 6.45 4.24 -10.69
CA ALA A 150 7.46 4.21 -9.64
C ALA A 150 8.72 3.47 -10.14
N THR A 151 9.88 4.04 -9.86
CA THR A 151 11.19 3.49 -10.24
C THR A 151 12.16 3.64 -9.09
N SER A 152 13.13 2.74 -9.00
CA SER A 152 14.22 2.81 -8.03
C SER A 152 15.49 2.26 -8.67
N GLU A 153 16.63 2.93 -8.47
CA GLU A 153 17.89 2.54 -9.09
C GLU A 153 18.53 1.32 -8.41
N SER A 154 18.36 1.19 -7.10
CA SER A 154 19.01 0.14 -6.30
C SER A 154 18.08 -0.56 -5.32
N GLY A 155 16.85 -0.08 -5.15
CA GLY A 155 15.87 -0.64 -4.21
C GLY A 155 14.61 -1.13 -4.92
N PRO A 156 13.59 -1.57 -4.16
CA PRO A 156 12.27 -1.83 -4.73
C PRO A 156 11.62 -0.52 -5.21
N ALA A 157 10.86 -0.59 -6.29
CA ALA A 157 10.06 0.55 -6.77
C ALA A 157 8.89 0.88 -5.81
N GLY A 158 8.44 -0.10 -5.02
CA GLY A 158 7.41 0.07 -3.99
C GLY A 158 7.54 -0.96 -2.87
N VAL A 159 7.22 -0.54 -1.65
CA VAL A 159 7.10 -1.39 -0.46
C VAL A 159 5.73 -1.15 0.15
N PHE A 160 4.98 -2.23 0.38
CA PHE A 160 3.62 -2.17 0.93
C PHE A 160 3.60 -2.93 2.26
N ASP A 161 3.13 -2.26 3.31
CA ASP A 161 2.87 -2.85 4.62
C ASP A 161 1.35 -2.92 4.82
N GLY A 162 0.80 -4.13 4.67
CA GLY A 162 -0.64 -4.40 4.60
C GLY A 162 -1.07 -5.05 3.29
N ASP A 163 -2.39 -5.22 3.14
CA ASP A 163 -2.97 -5.92 1.99
C ASP A 163 -2.95 -5.06 0.72
N VAL A 164 -2.64 -5.70 -0.42
CA VAL A 164 -2.67 -5.07 -1.74
C VAL A 164 -3.81 -5.68 -2.55
N ARG A 165 -4.81 -4.85 -2.89
CA ARG A 165 -5.93 -5.25 -3.77
C ARG A 165 -5.71 -4.69 -5.17
N VAL A 166 -5.66 -5.55 -6.17
CA VAL A 166 -5.55 -5.18 -7.59
C VAL A 166 -6.88 -5.47 -8.29
N GLN A 167 -7.40 -4.50 -9.04
CA GLN A 167 -8.52 -4.69 -9.96
C GLN A 167 -7.96 -4.81 -11.37
N GLY A 168 -8.16 -5.97 -12.00
CA GLY A 168 -7.51 -6.34 -13.27
C GLY A 168 -6.33 -7.27 -13.05
N ASP A 169 -5.41 -7.28 -14.01
CA ASP A 169 -4.31 -8.25 -14.06
C ASP A 169 -3.04 -7.72 -13.39
N VAL A 170 -2.23 -8.66 -12.86
CA VAL A 170 -0.87 -8.38 -12.38
C VAL A 170 0.12 -8.99 -13.39
N GLU A 171 0.79 -8.13 -14.16
CA GLU A 171 1.85 -8.55 -15.07
C GLU A 171 3.23 -8.41 -14.41
N VAL A 172 4.00 -9.49 -14.38
CA VAL A 172 5.37 -9.53 -13.82
C VAL A 172 6.29 -10.15 -14.87
N SER A 173 7.32 -9.40 -15.29
CA SER A 173 8.30 -9.86 -16.27
C SER A 173 9.41 -10.73 -15.67
N GLY A 174 9.56 -10.71 -14.35
CA GLY A 174 10.45 -11.58 -13.58
C GLY A 174 9.68 -12.58 -12.72
N ASP A 175 10.29 -12.99 -11.61
CA ASP A 175 9.70 -13.98 -10.70
C ASP A 175 8.76 -13.35 -9.66
N ILE A 176 7.69 -14.07 -9.32
CA ILE A 176 6.90 -13.83 -8.11
C ILE A 176 7.47 -14.71 -6.98
N ARG A 177 7.99 -14.09 -5.93
CA ARG A 177 8.58 -14.79 -4.78
C ARG A 177 7.61 -14.80 -3.60
N LEU A 178 7.10 -15.98 -3.28
CA LEU A 178 6.17 -16.22 -2.17
C LEU A 178 6.89 -16.99 -1.05
N GLN A 179 6.56 -16.72 0.20
CA GLN A 179 7.18 -17.39 1.35
C GLN A 179 6.53 -18.76 1.68
N GLY A 180 5.28 -18.97 1.26
CA GLY A 180 4.56 -20.22 1.48
C GLY A 180 5.08 -21.38 0.64
N GLY A 181 4.73 -22.60 1.04
CA GLY A 181 5.31 -23.85 0.53
C GLY A 181 4.47 -24.59 -0.50
N ASP A 182 3.19 -24.27 -0.63
CA ASP A 182 2.25 -24.97 -1.52
C ASP A 182 1.39 -24.00 -2.37
N LEU A 183 0.79 -24.56 -3.41
CA LEU A 183 -0.29 -23.96 -4.19
C LEU A 183 -1.57 -24.72 -3.85
N ALA A 184 -2.53 -23.98 -3.31
CA ALA A 184 -3.82 -24.49 -2.88
C ALA A 184 -4.96 -23.79 -3.62
N GLU A 185 -6.09 -24.47 -3.70
CA GLU A 185 -7.36 -23.93 -4.16
C GLU A 185 -8.41 -24.16 -3.07
N LEU A 186 -9.35 -23.24 -2.90
CA LEU A 186 -10.46 -23.43 -1.96
C LEU A 186 -11.46 -24.43 -2.55
N PHE A 187 -11.74 -25.51 -1.82
CA PHE A 187 -12.82 -26.44 -2.16
C PHE A 187 -13.89 -26.43 -1.09
N GLU A 188 -15.16 -26.46 -1.50
CA GLU A 188 -16.28 -26.75 -0.61
C GLU A 188 -16.14 -28.16 -0.02
N THR A 189 -16.35 -28.29 1.29
CA THR A 189 -16.35 -29.59 1.96
C THR A 189 -17.75 -30.19 2.06
N THR A 190 -17.88 -31.50 1.86
CA THR A 190 -19.15 -32.20 2.11
C THR A 190 -19.49 -32.13 3.61
N PRO A 191 -20.67 -31.61 4.00
CA PRO A 191 -21.05 -31.55 5.42
C PRO A 191 -21.08 -32.95 6.03
N THR A 192 -20.17 -33.23 6.97
CA THR A 192 -20.08 -34.54 7.63
C THR A 192 -20.20 -34.39 9.14
N PRO A 193 -21.07 -35.16 9.82
CA PRO A 193 -21.13 -35.16 11.28
C PRO A 193 -19.86 -35.79 11.89
N GLY A 194 -19.08 -35.01 12.64
CA GLY A 194 -17.92 -35.51 13.41
C GLY A 194 -16.64 -34.64 13.32
N ALA A 195 -15.73 -34.82 14.27
CA ALA A 195 -14.58 -33.93 14.55
C ALA A 195 -13.34 -34.10 13.63
N LEU A 196 -13.44 -34.86 12.53
CA LEU A 196 -12.33 -35.05 11.57
C LEU A 196 -12.56 -34.33 10.23
N ALA A 197 -13.55 -33.44 10.17
CA ALA A 197 -13.96 -32.75 8.95
C ALA A 197 -12.90 -31.72 8.51
N ALA A 198 -12.01 -32.16 7.61
CA ALA A 198 -11.12 -31.31 6.83
C ALA A 198 -10.20 -30.37 7.66
N GLU A 199 -9.63 -30.90 8.74
CA GLU A 199 -8.55 -30.23 9.48
C GLU A 199 -7.25 -30.19 8.65
N PRO A 200 -6.36 -29.20 8.86
CA PRO A 200 -5.06 -29.17 8.20
C PRO A 200 -4.31 -30.51 8.29
N GLY A 201 -3.79 -30.94 7.15
CA GLY A 201 -3.08 -32.20 6.95
C GLY A 201 -3.96 -33.40 6.61
N THR A 202 -5.29 -33.24 6.63
CA THR A 202 -6.23 -34.27 6.18
C THR A 202 -6.11 -34.46 4.67
N LEU A 203 -5.92 -35.70 4.22
CA LEU A 203 -5.99 -36.07 2.82
C LEU A 203 -7.46 -36.14 2.37
N MET A 204 -7.77 -35.48 1.26
CA MET A 204 -9.14 -35.31 0.78
C MET A 204 -9.32 -35.99 -0.59
N SER A 205 -10.53 -36.50 -0.83
CA SER A 205 -10.99 -37.03 -2.11
C SER A 205 -12.21 -36.25 -2.60
N LEU A 206 -12.40 -36.20 -3.92
CA LEU A 206 -13.62 -35.69 -4.53
C LEU A 206 -14.82 -36.60 -4.22
N ASP A 207 -15.95 -35.98 -3.92
CA ASP A 207 -17.26 -36.64 -3.93
C ASP A 207 -17.90 -36.60 -5.34
N GLY A 208 -19.17 -37.01 -5.44
CA GLY A 208 -19.88 -37.06 -6.73
C GLY A 208 -20.32 -35.70 -7.27
N ASP A 209 -20.32 -34.67 -6.43
CA ASP A 209 -20.84 -33.33 -6.74
C ASP A 209 -19.71 -32.29 -6.89
N GLY A 210 -18.45 -32.73 -6.88
CA GLY A 210 -17.28 -31.86 -7.02
C GLY A 210 -16.81 -31.23 -5.71
N ARG A 211 -17.38 -31.61 -4.57
CA ARG A 211 -16.90 -31.21 -3.23
C ARG A 211 -15.83 -32.17 -2.75
N VAL A 212 -15.20 -31.83 -1.63
CA VAL A 212 -14.17 -32.66 -1.01
C VAL A 212 -14.61 -33.25 0.32
N THR A 213 -14.20 -34.50 0.56
CA THR A 213 -14.43 -35.24 1.80
C THR A 213 -13.15 -35.96 2.23
N PRO A 214 -12.91 -36.23 3.54
CA PRO A 214 -11.75 -36.98 3.98
C PRO A 214 -11.64 -38.34 3.26
N SER A 215 -10.46 -38.64 2.72
CA SER A 215 -10.23 -39.91 2.01
C SER A 215 -10.35 -41.09 2.97
N GLY A 216 -10.98 -42.19 2.58
CA GLY A 216 -11.08 -43.39 3.45
C GLY A 216 -10.98 -44.73 2.71
N CYS A 217 -10.65 -44.70 1.42
CA CYS A 217 -10.49 -45.89 0.60
C CYS A 217 -9.04 -45.96 0.11
N ALA A 218 -8.40 -47.13 0.27
CA ALA A 218 -7.04 -47.33 -0.21
C ALA A 218 -6.96 -47.23 -1.74
N TYR A 219 -5.95 -46.52 -2.26
CA TYR A 219 -5.76 -46.30 -3.69
C TYR A 219 -6.98 -45.68 -4.39
N ASP A 220 -7.58 -44.67 -3.77
CA ASP A 220 -8.70 -43.92 -4.34
C ASP A 220 -8.18 -42.93 -5.39
N LYS A 221 -8.64 -43.09 -6.63
CA LYS A 221 -8.25 -42.23 -7.75
C LYS A 221 -8.88 -40.83 -7.69
N ARG A 222 -9.79 -40.60 -6.75
CA ARG A 222 -10.45 -39.31 -6.53
C ARG A 222 -9.69 -38.42 -5.55
N ALA A 223 -8.56 -38.88 -5.00
CA ALA A 223 -7.74 -38.08 -4.12
C ALA A 223 -7.31 -36.78 -4.83
N VAL A 224 -7.57 -35.64 -4.19
CA VAL A 224 -7.38 -34.30 -4.78
C VAL A 224 -6.36 -33.47 -4.03
N GLY A 225 -5.83 -33.96 -2.92
CA GLY A 225 -4.76 -33.30 -2.19
C GLY A 225 -5.03 -33.19 -0.71
N VAL A 226 -4.28 -32.33 -0.04
CA VAL A 226 -4.21 -32.28 1.42
C VAL A 226 -4.68 -30.91 1.88
N VAL A 227 -5.49 -30.85 2.93
CA VAL A 227 -5.85 -29.56 3.56
C VAL A 227 -4.57 -28.85 4.02
N ALA A 228 -4.32 -27.66 3.48
CA ALA A 228 -3.08 -26.92 3.71
C ALA A 228 -3.02 -26.27 5.11
N GLY A 229 -1.83 -25.83 5.51
CA GLY A 229 -1.63 -25.06 6.76
C GLY A 229 -1.25 -25.88 8.01
N ALA A 230 -1.04 -27.20 7.87
CA ALA A 230 -0.56 -28.03 8.97
C ALA A 230 0.95 -27.87 9.23
N GLY A 231 1.35 -28.06 10.48
CA GLY A 231 2.76 -27.98 10.87
C GLY A 231 3.39 -26.61 10.55
N ALA A 232 4.59 -26.64 9.98
CA ALA A 232 5.38 -25.45 9.66
C ALA A 232 5.09 -24.84 8.28
N TYR A 233 4.34 -25.53 7.40
CA TYR A 233 4.05 -25.04 6.06
C TYR A 233 2.77 -24.21 6.03
N ARG A 234 2.76 -23.17 5.18
CA ARG A 234 1.61 -22.31 4.89
C ARG A 234 1.46 -22.21 3.38
N PRO A 235 0.24 -22.03 2.85
CA PRO A 235 0.04 -21.78 1.44
C PRO A 235 0.85 -20.59 0.94
N GLY A 236 1.47 -20.74 -0.23
CA GLY A 236 2.10 -19.64 -0.96
C GLY A 236 1.07 -18.91 -1.81
N LEU A 237 0.19 -19.66 -2.45
CA LEU A 237 -0.88 -19.15 -3.31
C LEU A 237 -2.18 -19.90 -2.98
N ILE A 238 -3.27 -19.15 -2.80
CA ILE A 238 -4.62 -19.68 -2.66
C ILE A 238 -5.45 -19.17 -3.84
N LEU A 239 -5.94 -20.10 -4.64
CA LEU A 239 -6.85 -19.84 -5.75
C LEU A 239 -8.31 -19.99 -5.31
N ASP A 240 -9.20 -19.35 -6.05
CA ASP A 240 -10.65 -19.30 -5.79
C ASP A 240 -11.00 -18.86 -4.35
N ALA A 241 -10.25 -17.89 -3.84
CA ALA A 241 -10.37 -17.41 -2.46
C ALA A 241 -11.72 -16.73 -2.11
N GLU A 242 -12.61 -16.57 -3.09
CA GLU A 242 -13.95 -16.02 -2.90
C GLU A 242 -15.00 -17.07 -2.47
N CYS A 243 -14.64 -18.36 -2.40
CA CYS A 243 -15.50 -19.39 -1.81
C CYS A 243 -15.75 -19.11 -0.32
N GLY A 244 -16.93 -18.58 0.00
CA GLY A 244 -17.40 -18.41 1.37
C GLY A 244 -17.82 -19.73 2.04
N GLY A 245 -17.97 -19.71 3.36
CA GLY A 245 -18.50 -20.85 4.14
C GLY A 245 -17.43 -21.82 4.62
N ASP A 246 -17.72 -23.13 4.54
CA ASP A 246 -16.88 -24.22 5.05
C ASP A 246 -15.76 -24.66 4.07
N ALA A 247 -15.42 -23.82 3.09
CA ALA A 247 -14.36 -24.13 2.14
C ALA A 247 -12.99 -24.32 2.84
N ARG A 248 -12.12 -25.14 2.26
CA ARG A 248 -10.79 -25.42 2.78
C ARG A 248 -9.74 -25.32 1.69
N PRO A 249 -8.55 -24.75 1.97
CA PRO A 249 -7.46 -24.71 1.00
C PRO A 249 -6.89 -26.12 0.85
N ILE A 250 -7.02 -26.70 -0.33
CA ILE A 250 -6.48 -28.03 -0.65
C ILE A 250 -5.18 -27.82 -1.45
N ALA A 251 -4.05 -28.16 -0.82
CA ALA A 251 -2.75 -28.17 -1.48
C ALA A 251 -2.71 -29.30 -2.51
N MET A 252 -2.52 -28.93 -3.78
CA MET A 252 -2.44 -29.85 -4.91
C MET A 252 -1.02 -30.00 -5.44
N VAL A 253 -0.19 -28.98 -5.22
CA VAL A 253 1.23 -28.96 -5.58
C VAL A 253 2.04 -28.29 -4.46
N GLY A 254 3.22 -28.84 -4.18
CA GLY A 254 4.21 -28.23 -3.29
C GLY A 254 4.46 -29.01 -2.00
N LYS A 255 4.98 -28.34 -0.97
CA LYS A 255 5.28 -28.97 0.32
C LYS A 255 4.15 -28.75 1.30
N VAL A 256 3.59 -29.85 1.79
CA VAL A 256 2.49 -29.84 2.76
C VAL A 256 2.74 -30.92 3.81
N TYR A 257 2.21 -30.73 5.01
CA TYR A 257 2.16 -31.79 6.01
C TYR A 257 0.90 -32.62 5.80
N CYS A 258 1.05 -33.94 5.65
CA CYS A 258 -0.05 -34.88 5.43
C CYS A 258 -0.15 -35.84 6.61
N ARG A 259 -1.36 -36.18 7.03
CA ARG A 259 -1.60 -37.27 7.96
C ARG A 259 -1.28 -38.57 7.25
N VAL A 260 -0.49 -39.43 7.87
CA VAL A 260 -0.04 -40.71 7.30
C VAL A 260 -0.26 -41.84 8.28
N ASP A 261 -0.47 -43.05 7.76
CA ASP A 261 -0.59 -44.29 8.50
C ASP A 261 0.48 -45.29 8.01
N ALA A 262 1.53 -45.44 8.81
CA ALA A 262 2.63 -46.37 8.60
C ALA A 262 2.33 -47.78 9.13
N SER A 263 1.12 -48.04 9.65
CA SER A 263 0.72 -49.39 10.08
C SER A 263 0.58 -50.37 8.90
N PHE A 264 0.43 -49.85 7.67
CA PHE A 264 0.35 -50.64 6.44
C PHE A 264 1.72 -50.95 5.83
N ALA A 265 2.72 -50.10 6.07
CA ALA A 265 4.13 -50.29 5.78
C ALA A 265 4.93 -49.08 6.30
N ALA A 266 6.16 -49.31 6.75
CA ALA A 266 7.08 -48.22 7.09
C ALA A 266 7.32 -47.30 5.87
N ILE A 267 7.31 -46.00 6.14
CA ILE A 267 7.51 -44.93 5.16
C ILE A 267 8.96 -44.45 5.25
N GLU A 268 9.62 -44.35 4.12
CA GLU A 268 10.96 -43.78 3.95
C GLU A 268 10.91 -42.53 3.07
N VAL A 269 11.96 -41.71 3.12
CA VAL A 269 12.06 -40.52 2.27
C VAL A 269 12.04 -40.92 0.80
N GLY A 270 11.17 -40.27 0.03
CA GLY A 270 11.01 -40.52 -1.41
C GLY A 270 10.00 -41.61 -1.77
N ASP A 271 9.45 -42.33 -0.78
CA ASP A 271 8.36 -43.29 -1.00
C ASP A 271 7.14 -42.60 -1.61
N LEU A 272 6.51 -43.30 -2.57
CA LEU A 272 5.23 -42.90 -3.12
C LEU A 272 4.14 -43.11 -2.06
N LEU A 273 3.27 -42.12 -1.91
CA LEU A 273 2.15 -42.16 -0.98
C LEU A 273 0.83 -42.21 -1.76
N THR A 274 -0.14 -42.95 -1.22
CA THR A 274 -1.51 -43.11 -1.73
C THR A 274 -2.50 -42.95 -0.57
N THR A 275 -3.80 -42.82 -0.81
CA THR A 275 -4.82 -42.84 0.25
C THR A 275 -4.81 -44.13 1.07
N SER A 276 -5.12 -44.02 2.36
CA SER A 276 -5.23 -45.12 3.33
C SER A 276 -6.71 -45.51 3.59
N PRO A 277 -7.00 -46.74 4.08
CA PRO A 277 -8.27 -47.03 4.74
C PRO A 277 -8.52 -46.17 5.99
N THR A 278 -7.46 -45.67 6.61
CA THR A 278 -7.55 -44.76 7.76
C THR A 278 -7.99 -43.38 7.29
N VAL A 279 -9.14 -42.93 7.78
CA VAL A 279 -9.82 -41.71 7.29
C VAL A 279 -8.90 -40.49 7.36
N GLY A 280 -8.77 -39.78 6.25
CA GLY A 280 -7.95 -38.59 6.10
C GLY A 280 -6.45 -38.83 6.06
N HIS A 281 -5.98 -40.08 5.99
CA HIS A 281 -4.56 -40.42 6.01
C HIS A 281 -4.08 -40.94 4.66
N ALA A 282 -2.81 -40.70 4.35
CA ALA A 282 -2.07 -41.40 3.32
C ALA A 282 -1.37 -42.65 3.89
N MET A 283 -0.91 -43.56 3.04
CA MET A 283 -0.05 -44.69 3.36
C MET A 283 0.95 -44.90 2.22
N LYS A 284 1.99 -45.71 2.45
CA LYS A 284 2.93 -46.10 1.39
C LYS A 284 2.22 -46.85 0.26
N ALA A 285 2.46 -46.44 -0.99
CA ALA A 285 1.97 -47.12 -2.17
C ALA A 285 2.86 -48.34 -2.48
N THR A 286 2.45 -49.51 -2.00
CA THR A 286 3.15 -50.80 -2.18
C THR A 286 2.67 -51.59 -3.40
N ASP A 287 1.45 -51.34 -3.89
CA ASP A 287 0.86 -51.99 -5.06
C ASP A 287 1.00 -51.10 -6.31
N ALA A 288 2.01 -51.41 -7.12
CA ALA A 288 2.30 -50.68 -8.34
C ALA A 288 1.14 -50.72 -9.37
N SER A 289 0.31 -51.78 -9.37
CA SER A 289 -0.79 -51.93 -10.32
C SER A 289 -1.96 -50.98 -10.04
N ARG A 290 -2.11 -50.56 -8.78
CA ARG A 290 -3.14 -49.62 -8.31
C ARG A 290 -2.65 -48.20 -8.15
N ALA A 291 -1.33 -48.01 -8.06
CA ALA A 291 -0.71 -46.70 -7.83
C ALA A 291 -1.01 -45.68 -8.94
N PHE A 292 -1.17 -46.13 -10.19
CA PHE A 292 -1.43 -45.22 -11.31
C PHE A 292 -2.78 -44.48 -11.13
N GLY A 293 -2.71 -43.16 -11.00
CA GLY A 293 -3.84 -42.27 -10.73
C GLY A 293 -4.30 -42.23 -9.27
N ALA A 294 -3.60 -42.88 -8.34
CA ALA A 294 -3.93 -42.86 -6.89
C ALA A 294 -2.78 -42.32 -6.02
N VAL A 295 -1.61 -42.08 -6.60
CA VAL A 295 -0.47 -41.48 -5.90
C VAL A 295 -0.76 -40.00 -5.65
N VAL A 296 -0.60 -39.59 -4.39
CA VAL A 296 -0.86 -38.21 -3.93
C VAL A 296 0.43 -37.41 -3.73
N GLY A 297 1.59 -38.08 -3.70
CA GLY A 297 2.86 -37.41 -3.52
C GLY A 297 3.99 -38.32 -3.06
N LYS A 298 5.05 -37.71 -2.55
CA LYS A 298 6.23 -38.39 -1.99
C LYS A 298 6.53 -37.95 -0.56
N ALA A 299 6.94 -38.89 0.28
CA ALA A 299 7.38 -38.62 1.63
C ALA A 299 8.68 -37.79 1.67
N LEU A 300 8.74 -36.80 2.57
CA LEU A 300 9.95 -36.01 2.85
C LEU A 300 10.62 -36.38 4.19
N ALA A 301 9.99 -37.24 4.97
CA ALA A 301 10.52 -37.78 6.22
C ALA A 301 10.14 -39.26 6.35
N PRO A 302 10.90 -40.05 7.13
CA PRO A 302 10.54 -41.42 7.41
C PRO A 302 9.54 -41.54 8.57
N MET A 303 8.79 -42.64 8.61
CA MET A 303 7.93 -43.03 9.73
C MET A 303 7.83 -44.56 9.80
N ALA A 304 8.27 -45.14 10.91
CA ALA A 304 8.39 -46.59 11.05
C ALA A 304 7.04 -47.31 11.26
N GLU A 305 6.16 -46.73 12.08
CA GLU A 305 4.88 -47.34 12.48
C GLU A 305 3.87 -46.29 12.96
N GLY A 306 2.59 -46.68 13.05
CA GLY A 306 1.52 -45.87 13.62
C GLY A 306 0.99 -44.77 12.70
N THR A 307 0.24 -43.82 13.27
CA THR A 307 -0.29 -42.65 12.56
C THR A 307 0.38 -41.36 13.01
N GLY A 308 0.53 -40.40 12.10
CA GLY A 308 1.21 -39.15 12.41
C GLY A 308 1.13 -38.13 11.29
N LEU A 309 1.67 -36.94 11.54
CA LEU A 309 1.76 -35.87 10.55
C LEU A 309 3.16 -35.86 9.93
N LEU A 310 3.25 -36.04 8.62
CA LEU A 310 4.50 -36.20 7.88
C LEU A 310 4.62 -35.13 6.79
N PRO A 311 5.77 -34.45 6.62
CA PRO A 311 5.97 -33.58 5.47
C PRO A 311 6.03 -34.42 4.19
N ILE A 312 5.35 -33.97 3.15
CA ILE A 312 5.32 -34.59 1.83
C ILE A 312 5.51 -33.52 0.75
N VAL A 313 5.95 -33.92 -0.44
CA VAL A 313 5.70 -33.15 -1.67
C VAL A 313 4.42 -33.70 -2.27
N VAL A 314 3.35 -32.91 -2.23
CA VAL A 314 2.09 -33.24 -2.88
C VAL A 314 2.22 -32.98 -4.38
N THR A 315 1.84 -33.98 -5.16
CA THR A 315 1.79 -33.90 -6.62
C THR A 315 0.68 -34.81 -7.09
N LEU A 316 -0.42 -34.24 -7.58
CA LEU A 316 -1.45 -35.02 -8.24
C LEU A 316 -1.00 -35.32 -9.68
N ARG A 317 -1.08 -36.58 -10.09
CA ARG A 317 -0.72 -37.05 -11.44
C ARG A 317 -1.76 -38.02 -11.97
#